data_AF-A0A960JKF9-F1
#
_entry.id   AF-A0A960JKF9-F1
#
_cell.length_a   1.000
_cell.length_b   1.000
_cell.length_c   1.000
_cell.angle_alpha   90.00
_cell.angle_beta   90.00
_cell.angle_gamma   90.00
#
_symmetry.space_group_name_H-M   'P 1'
#
loop_
_entity.id
_entity.type
_entity.pdbx_description
1 polymer ?
#
loop_
_entity_poly.entity_id
_entity_poly.type
_entity_poly.pdbx_seq_one_letter_code
_entity_poly.pdbx_strand_id
1 'polypeptide(L)'
;MIKCQACGTQNLGSSQFCDECGDSLNKYKAPEVVRSRSDEIDKPKIENTEPPVFQPANVTSVGIPFVEVQQPEGDSVEEVTRVAALSKRDKDVNLAKHGAHANLVIERGEAIGTEFPLASEESNIGSWDAD
;
A
#
# COMPACT_ATOMS: atom_id res chain seq x y z
N MET A 1 14.68 11.72 -21.23
CA MET A 1 13.97 12.67 -20.34
C MET A 1 12.51 12.26 -20.34
N ILE A 2 11.88 12.09 -19.17
CA ILE A 2 10.50 11.58 -19.02
C ILE A 2 9.63 12.64 -18.35
N LYS A 3 8.38 12.78 -18.80
CA LYS A 3 7.42 13.71 -18.16
C LYS A 3 6.55 12.94 -17.18
N CYS A 4 6.38 13.49 -15.98
CA CYS A 4 5.43 12.98 -15.01
C CYS A 4 4.00 13.21 -15.53
N GLN A 5 3.17 12.16 -15.57
CA GLN A 5 1.78 12.29 -16.01
C GLN A 5 0.86 12.85 -14.90
N ALA A 6 1.31 12.85 -13.64
CA ALA A 6 0.55 13.41 -12.52
C ALA A 6 0.65 14.94 -12.42
N CYS A 7 1.86 15.50 -12.57
CA CYS A 7 2.11 16.95 -12.41
C CYS A 7 2.72 17.65 -13.64
N GLY A 8 3.15 16.91 -14.66
CA GLY A 8 3.75 17.47 -15.87
C GLY A 8 5.26 17.76 -15.78
N THR A 9 5.88 17.65 -14.61
CA THR A 9 7.31 17.91 -14.41
C THR A 9 8.19 17.03 -15.28
N GLN A 10 9.26 17.64 -15.80
CA GLN A 10 10.24 16.96 -16.63
C GLN A 10 11.36 16.37 -15.77
N ASN A 11 11.46 15.05 -15.73
CA ASN A 11 12.39 14.29 -14.92
C ASN A 11 13.46 13.58 -15.78
N LEU A 12 14.55 13.13 -15.15
CA LEU A 12 15.56 12.30 -15.78
C LEU A 12 14.96 10.94 -16.18
N GLY A 13 15.41 10.35 -17.29
CA GLY A 13 14.89 9.06 -17.77
C GLY A 13 15.21 7.87 -16.85
N SER A 14 16.14 8.05 -15.93
CA SER A 14 16.53 7.10 -14.89
C SER A 14 15.82 7.35 -13.55
N SER A 15 15.04 8.43 -13.41
CA SER A 15 14.28 8.70 -12.18
C SER A 15 13.16 7.67 -12.03
N GLN A 16 13.11 6.99 -10.88
CA GLN A 16 12.03 6.07 -10.54
C GLN A 16 10.76 6.80 -10.08
N PHE A 17 10.93 8.00 -9.52
CA PHE A 17 9.89 8.86 -8.97
C PHE A 17 10.04 10.28 -9.50
N CYS A 18 8.93 11.03 -9.52
CA CYS A 18 8.94 12.45 -9.87
C CYS A 18 9.54 13.28 -8.74
N ASP A 19 10.46 14.20 -9.05
CA ASP A 19 11.14 15.01 -8.05
C ASP A 19 10.22 16.08 -7.41
N GLU A 20 9.15 16.50 -8.11
CA GLU A 20 8.19 17.49 -7.60
C GLU A 20 6.99 16.87 -6.85
N CYS A 21 6.35 15.83 -7.39
CA CYS A 21 5.10 15.28 -6.83
C CYS A 21 5.24 13.88 -6.23
N GLY A 22 6.41 13.24 -6.33
CA GLY A 22 6.66 11.90 -5.78
C GLY A 22 6.02 10.72 -6.53
N ASP A 23 5.18 10.95 -7.55
CA ASP A 23 4.55 9.82 -8.27
C ASP A 23 5.57 8.95 -9.01
N SER A 24 5.29 7.64 -9.06
CA SER A 24 6.17 6.63 -9.65
C SER A 24 6.18 6.73 -11.17
N LEU A 25 7.34 7.07 -11.74
CA LEU A 25 7.53 7.21 -13.19
C LEU A 25 7.62 5.86 -13.92
N ASN A 26 7.91 4.77 -13.17
CA ASN A 26 7.99 3.41 -13.71
C ASN A 26 6.67 2.92 -14.32
N LYS A 27 5.52 3.41 -13.85
CA LYS A 27 4.20 3.07 -14.42
C LYS A 27 4.06 3.51 -15.88
N TYR A 28 4.85 4.49 -16.30
CA TYR A 28 4.78 5.12 -17.63
C TYR A 28 5.93 4.72 -18.54
N LYS A 29 6.86 3.86 -18.09
CA LYS A 29 7.84 3.23 -18.98
C LYS A 29 7.11 2.17 -19.79
N ALA A 30 6.99 2.40 -21.09
CA ALA A 30 6.55 1.35 -22.01
C ALA A 30 7.50 0.14 -21.84
N PRO A 31 6.98 -1.10 -21.76
CA PRO A 31 7.83 -2.27 -21.73
C PRO A 31 8.69 -2.25 -22.99
N GLU A 32 10.01 -2.25 -22.82
CA GLU A 32 10.93 -2.39 -23.94
C GLU A 32 10.68 -3.78 -24.53
N VAL A 33 9.92 -3.79 -25.63
CA VAL A 33 9.68 -4.98 -26.43
C VAL A 33 11.05 -5.43 -26.91
N VAL A 34 11.59 -6.46 -26.25
CA VAL A 34 12.82 -7.13 -26.66
C VAL A 34 12.54 -7.68 -28.05
N ARG A 35 12.96 -6.95 -29.08
CA ARG A 35 12.92 -7.41 -30.47
C ARG A 35 14.03 -8.45 -30.63
N SER A 36 13.77 -9.66 -30.16
CA SER A 36 14.56 -10.83 -30.51
C SER A 36 14.49 -11.01 -32.02
N ARG A 37 15.64 -10.88 -32.66
CA ARG A 37 15.82 -11.12 -34.09
C ARG A 37 15.46 -12.57 -34.42
N SER A 38 14.89 -12.71 -35.60
CA SER A 38 14.39 -13.91 -36.25
C SER A 38 15.23 -15.17 -36.00
N ASP A 39 14.59 -16.20 -35.44
CA ASP A 39 14.76 -17.57 -35.91
C ASP A 39 13.37 -18.24 -35.93
N GLU A 40 13.21 -19.07 -36.94
CA GLU A 40 12.00 -19.65 -37.50
C GLU A 40 11.36 -20.71 -36.58
N ILE A 41 10.06 -21.00 -36.81
CA ILE A 41 9.22 -22.08 -36.23
C ILE A 41 8.62 -21.69 -34.85
N ASP A 42 7.31 -21.50 -34.64
CA ASP A 42 6.14 -22.20 -35.14
C ASP A 42 4.93 -21.22 -35.11
N LYS A 43 4.00 -21.39 -36.04
CA LYS A 43 2.90 -20.44 -36.29
C LYS A 43 1.64 -20.90 -35.56
N PRO A 44 1.11 -20.20 -34.53
CA PRO A 44 -0.28 -20.41 -34.17
C PRO A 44 -1.17 -19.63 -35.15
N LYS A 45 -1.65 -20.29 -36.20
CA LYS A 45 -3.03 -20.80 -36.14
C LYS A 45 -4.21 -19.92 -35.67
N ILE A 46 -4.16 -18.59 -35.54
CA ILE A 46 -5.36 -17.83 -35.10
C ILE A 46 -6.31 -17.62 -36.28
N GLU A 47 -7.04 -18.68 -36.63
CA GLU A 47 -8.34 -18.57 -37.30
C GLU A 47 -9.40 -18.55 -36.20
N ASN A 48 -10.07 -17.41 -36.02
CA ASN A 48 -11.48 -17.33 -35.67
C ASN A 48 -11.95 -15.88 -35.79
N THR A 49 -12.51 -15.57 -36.95
CA THR A 49 -13.33 -14.37 -37.17
C THR A 49 -14.77 -14.75 -36.83
N GLU A 50 -15.09 -14.87 -35.56
CA GLU A 50 -16.48 -14.89 -35.11
C GLU A 50 -16.70 -13.74 -34.12
N PRO A 51 -17.80 -12.98 -34.26
CA PRO A 51 -18.12 -11.92 -33.32
C PRO A 51 -18.33 -12.52 -31.91
N PRO A 52 -17.90 -11.84 -30.84
CA PRO A 52 -18.04 -12.36 -29.49
C PRO A 52 -19.53 -12.60 -29.18
N VAL A 53 -19.87 -13.87 -28.91
CA VAL A 53 -21.19 -14.24 -28.43
C VAL A 53 -21.32 -13.73 -27.00
N PHE A 54 -22.13 -12.69 -26.82
CA PHE A 54 -22.52 -12.21 -25.50
C PHE A 54 -23.38 -13.28 -24.83
N GLN A 55 -22.83 -13.93 -23.81
CA GLN A 55 -23.64 -14.73 -22.88
C GLN A 55 -24.14 -13.82 -21.76
N PRO A 56 -25.46 -13.72 -21.52
CA PRO A 56 -25.96 -13.01 -20.36
C PRO A 56 -25.59 -13.79 -19.10
N ALA A 57 -24.87 -13.15 -18.18
CA ALA A 57 -24.60 -13.71 -16.87
C ALA A 57 -25.92 -13.78 -16.08
N ASN A 58 -26.33 -14.98 -15.69
CA ASN A 58 -27.46 -15.16 -14.78
C ASN A 58 -26.99 -14.78 -13.37
N VAL A 59 -27.43 -13.62 -12.88
CA VAL A 59 -27.16 -13.15 -11.51
C VAL A 59 -28.10 -13.91 -10.58
N THR A 60 -27.69 -15.07 -10.09
CA THR A 60 -28.32 -15.66 -8.91
C THR A 60 -27.80 -14.92 -7.68
N SER A 61 -28.59 -13.95 -7.20
CA SER A 61 -28.38 -13.30 -5.91
C SER A 61 -28.55 -14.33 -4.79
N VAL A 62 -27.44 -14.90 -4.35
CA VAL A 62 -27.40 -15.68 -3.10
C VAL A 62 -27.55 -14.68 -1.95
N GLY A 63 -28.73 -14.71 -1.32
CA GLY A 63 -29.06 -13.85 -0.19
C GLY A 63 -28.12 -14.08 0.98
N ILE A 64 -27.61 -12.99 1.53
CA ILE A 64 -26.84 -12.98 2.78
C ILE A 64 -27.86 -13.11 3.93
N PRO A 65 -27.77 -14.12 4.81
CA PRO A 65 -28.62 -14.18 5.99
C PRO A 65 -28.26 -13.03 6.95
N PHE A 66 -29.31 -12.43 7.53
CA PHE A 66 -29.23 -11.38 8.55
C PHE A 66 -28.41 -11.86 9.76
N VAL A 67 -27.38 -11.10 10.13
CA VAL A 67 -26.62 -11.28 11.37
C VAL A 67 -27.24 -10.36 12.42
N GLU A 68 -27.83 -10.96 13.45
CA GLU A 68 -28.34 -10.28 14.63
C GLU A 68 -27.17 -9.89 15.54
N VAL A 69 -27.01 -8.59 15.82
CA VAL A 69 -25.97 -8.07 16.71
C VAL A 69 -26.46 -8.22 18.15
N GLN A 70 -25.91 -9.19 18.88
CA GLN A 70 -26.01 -9.22 20.34
C GLN A 70 -24.91 -8.32 20.93
N GLN A 71 -25.33 -7.33 21.74
CA GLN A 71 -24.45 -6.54 22.59
C GLN A 71 -23.71 -7.45 23.58
N PRO A 72 -22.41 -7.25 23.82
CA PRO A 72 -21.75 -7.81 24.99
C PRO A 72 -21.77 -6.78 26.13
N GLU A 73 -22.64 -7.04 27.11
CA GLU A 73 -22.39 -6.71 28.50
C GLU A 73 -21.28 -7.62 29.07
N GLY A 74 -20.32 -7.06 29.79
CA GLY A 74 -19.17 -7.84 30.28
C GLY A 74 -18.15 -7.05 31.08
N ASP A 75 -18.52 -6.79 32.33
CA ASP A 75 -17.67 -6.42 33.46
C ASP A 75 -16.48 -7.37 33.62
N SER A 76 -15.25 -6.88 33.84
CA SER A 76 -14.14 -7.69 34.38
C SER A 76 -12.99 -6.83 34.93
N VAL A 77 -12.77 -7.06 36.22
CA VAL A 77 -11.83 -6.46 37.17
C VAL A 77 -10.35 -6.84 36.96
N GLU A 78 -9.49 -6.00 37.53
CA GLU A 78 -8.03 -6.11 37.67
C GLU A 78 -7.51 -7.48 38.14
N GLU A 79 -6.37 -7.94 37.58
CA GLU A 79 -5.46 -8.80 38.34
C GLU A 79 -3.99 -8.48 38.10
N VAL A 80 -3.34 -8.17 39.22
CA VAL A 80 -1.98 -7.66 39.41
C VAL A 80 -0.96 -8.78 39.23
N THR A 81 -0.10 -8.69 38.20
CA THR A 81 1.04 -9.60 38.02
C THR A 81 2.37 -8.94 38.38
N ARG A 82 2.82 -9.33 39.58
CA ARG A 82 4.16 -9.80 39.99
C ARG A 82 5.40 -9.20 39.31
N VAL A 83 6.20 -8.62 40.20
CA VAL A 83 7.60 -8.18 40.12
C VAL A 83 8.60 -9.21 39.54
N ALA A 84 9.59 -8.68 38.80
CA ALA A 84 10.95 -9.17 38.46
C ALA A 84 11.18 -9.12 36.93
N ALA A 85 12.26 -8.61 36.33
CA ALA A 85 13.46 -7.89 36.75
C ALA A 85 14.16 -7.39 35.46
N LEU A 86 15.02 -6.37 35.59
CA LEU A 86 16.17 -6.03 34.72
C LEU A 86 15.95 -5.22 33.41
N SER A 87 16.60 -4.04 33.43
CA SER A 87 17.46 -3.50 32.35
C SER A 87 16.85 -2.76 31.14
N LYS A 88 16.86 -1.43 31.28
CA LYS A 88 17.31 -0.41 30.30
C LYS A 88 16.76 -0.48 28.87
N ARG A 89 16.00 0.59 28.55
CA ARG A 89 15.58 1.13 27.23
C ARG A 89 14.26 0.58 26.70
N ASP A 90 13.17 1.11 27.27
CA ASP A 90 11.82 0.91 26.74
C ASP A 90 11.10 2.27 26.71
N LYS A 91 11.47 3.14 25.76
CA LYS A 91 10.53 4.17 25.26
C LYS A 91 9.75 3.67 24.04
N ASP A 92 9.94 2.41 23.66
CA ASP A 92 9.30 1.77 22.50
C ASP A 92 8.12 0.85 22.90
N VAL A 93 7.84 0.68 24.19
CA VAL A 93 6.80 -0.28 24.65
C VAL A 93 5.43 0.34 24.86
N ASN A 94 5.30 1.68 24.88
CA ASN A 94 3.97 2.29 25.03
C ASN A 94 3.15 2.33 23.73
N LEU A 95 3.75 2.03 22.57
CA LEU A 95 3.02 1.99 21.30
C LEU A 95 2.50 0.61 20.92
N ALA A 96 2.99 -0.45 21.57
CA ALA A 96 2.47 -1.80 21.37
C ALA A 96 1.09 -2.03 22.03
N LYS A 97 0.55 -1.06 22.78
CA LYS A 97 -0.79 -1.17 23.40
C LYS A 97 -1.95 -0.81 22.47
N HIS A 98 -1.67 -0.14 21.37
CA HIS A 98 -2.59 0.05 20.26
C HIS A 98 -1.86 -0.43 19.01
N GLY A 99 -2.00 -1.71 18.67
CA GLY A 99 -1.23 -2.35 17.61
C GLY A 99 -1.16 -1.47 16.36
N ALA A 100 0.01 -0.89 16.11
CA ALA A 100 0.23 -0.11 14.90
C ALA A 100 -0.04 -1.02 13.71
N HIS A 101 -0.93 -0.59 12.82
CA HIS A 101 -1.33 -1.38 11.66
C HIS A 101 -0.46 -1.06 10.44
N ALA A 102 0.33 0.01 10.49
CA ALA A 102 1.29 0.38 9.46
C ALA A 102 2.45 1.22 10.03
N ASN A 103 3.56 1.29 9.28
CA ASN A 103 4.68 2.21 9.52
C ASN A 103 4.87 3.11 8.30
N LEU A 104 4.95 4.42 8.51
CA LEU A 104 5.30 5.40 7.49
C LEU A 104 6.81 5.70 7.59
N VAL A 105 7.55 5.54 6.50
CA VAL A 105 9.00 5.77 6.45
C VAL A 105 9.31 6.92 5.50
N ILE A 106 10.12 7.87 5.95
CA ILE A 106 10.58 8.98 5.10
C ILE A 106 11.72 8.51 4.20
N GLU A 107 11.49 8.43 2.89
CA GLU A 107 12.51 7.94 1.95
C GLU A 107 13.41 9.04 1.36
N ARG A 108 13.09 10.32 1.57
CA ARG A 108 13.80 11.48 0.98
C ARG A 108 13.69 12.74 1.86
N GLY A 109 14.66 13.65 1.72
CA GLY A 109 14.74 14.90 2.48
C GLY A 109 15.66 14.82 3.70
N GLU A 110 15.65 15.84 4.56
CA GLU A 110 16.52 15.91 5.74
C GLU A 110 16.19 14.87 6.82
N ALA A 111 14.93 14.41 6.87
CA ALA A 111 14.45 13.43 7.83
C ALA A 111 14.45 11.98 7.27
N ILE A 112 15.28 11.67 6.28
CA ILE A 112 15.34 10.33 5.66
C ILE A 112 15.60 9.21 6.69
N GLY A 113 14.86 8.11 6.56
CA GLY A 113 14.92 6.95 7.45
C GLY A 113 14.09 7.10 8.73
N THR A 114 13.44 8.24 8.96
CA THR A 114 12.53 8.39 10.10
C THR A 114 11.29 7.53 9.89
N GLU A 115 10.93 6.74 10.89
CA GLU A 115 9.74 5.89 10.90
C GLU A 115 8.67 6.45 11.85
N PHE A 116 7.42 6.45 11.37
CA PHE A 116 6.24 6.90 12.09
C PHE A 116 5.22 5.76 12.11
N PRO A 117 5.12 5.01 13.21
CA PRO A 117 4.09 3.99 13.38
C PRO A 117 2.68 4.61 13.45
N LEU A 118 1.76 4.06 12.65
CA LEU A 118 0.38 4.51 12.51
C LEU A 118 -0.55 3.53 13.25
N ALA A 119 -1.13 4.00 14.35
CA ALA A 119 -2.05 3.21 15.18
C ALA A 119 -3.51 3.65 15.04
N SER A 120 -3.75 4.93 14.76
CA SER A 120 -5.08 5.54 14.63
C SER A 120 -5.48 5.73 13.16
N GLU A 121 -6.76 5.99 12.89
CA GLU A 121 -7.27 6.31 11.54
C GLU A 121 -6.63 7.58 10.96
N GLU A 122 -6.29 8.54 11.82
CA GLU A 122 -5.60 9.77 11.46
C GLU A 122 -4.35 9.96 12.32
N SER A 123 -3.29 10.56 11.75
CA SER A 123 -2.03 10.84 12.45
C SER A 123 -1.47 12.20 12.03
N ASN A 124 -1.18 13.05 13.01
CA ASN A 124 -0.63 14.39 12.80
C ASN A 124 0.90 14.36 13.01
N ILE A 125 1.67 14.61 11.94
CA ILE A 125 3.13 14.55 11.93
C ILE A 125 3.67 15.90 11.47
N GLY A 126 4.40 16.62 12.32
CA GLY A 126 4.99 17.92 12.01
C GLY A 126 5.49 18.68 13.23
N SER A 127 6.04 19.88 13.03
CA SER A 127 6.44 20.81 14.10
C SER A 127 5.24 21.68 14.51
N TRP A 128 4.57 21.32 15.60
CA TRP A 128 3.40 22.05 16.12
C TRP A 128 3.78 23.17 17.09
N ASP A 129 4.98 23.10 17.68
CA ASP A 129 5.52 24.15 18.56
C ASP A 129 6.48 25.07 17.80
N ALA A 130 5.96 25.78 16.79
CA ALA A 130 6.67 26.90 16.18
C ALA A 130 6.21 28.20 16.88
N ASP A 131 6.92 28.57 17.95
CA ASP A 131 6.86 29.89 18.60
C ASP A 131 7.75 30.90 17.85
#